data_AF-A0A8B8FTP9-F1
#
_entry.id   AF-A0A8B8FTP9-F1
#
_cell.length_a   1.000
_cell.length_b   1.000
_cell.length_c   1.000
_cell.angle_alpha   90.00
_cell.angle_beta   90.00
_cell.angle_gamma   90.00
#
_symmetry.space_group_name_H-M   'P 1'
#
loop_
_entity.id
_entity.type
_entity.pdbx_description
1 polymer ?
#
loop_
_entity_poly.entity_id
_entity_poly.type
_entity_poly.pdbx_seq_one_letter_code
_entity_poly.pdbx_strand_id
1 'polypeptide(L)' 'MADADIADMLKAWGLEQYIDVFQNEGIDITCLNILTEDMMKELVPKIGHRAKIKANVDEWRKLLDLTNDT' A
#
# COMPACT_ATOMS: atom_id res chain seq x y z
N MET A 1 9.67 -7.10 15.62
CA MET A 1 9.29 -5.68 15.72
C MET A 1 9.69 -5.07 14.39
N ALA A 2 8.83 -4.83 13.42
CA ALA A 2 7.39 -4.66 13.43
C ALA A 2 6.77 -5.46 12.28
N ASP A 3 5.75 -6.26 12.56
CA ASP A 3 4.77 -6.62 11.53
C ASP A 3 3.99 -5.34 11.27
N ALA A 4 4.47 -4.52 10.33
CA ALA A 4 3.80 -3.29 9.93
C ALA A 4 2.54 -3.69 9.15
N ASP A 5 1.44 -3.94 9.86
CA ASP A 5 0.19 -4.35 9.24
C ASP A 5 -0.23 -3.38 8.14
N ILE A 6 -0.65 -3.93 6.99
CA ILE A 6 -1.20 -3.16 5.86
C ILE A 6 -2.32 -2.23 6.32
N ALA A 7 -3.05 -2.64 7.37
CA ALA A 7 -4.09 -1.85 8.02
C ALA A 7 -3.57 -0.54 8.63
N ASP A 8 -2.42 -0.58 9.31
CA ASP A 8 -1.83 0.61 9.93
C ASP A 8 -1.22 1.54 8.89
N MET A 9 -0.64 0.99 7.82
CA MET A 9 -0.18 1.79 6.67
C MET A 9 -1.36 2.52 6.01
N LEU A 10 -2.46 1.82 5.74
CA LEU A 10 -3.66 2.41 5.16
C LEU A 10 -4.30 3.45 6.09
N LYS A 11 -4.31 3.24 7.40
CA LYS A 11 -4.73 4.27 8.38
C LYS A 11 -3.83 5.49 8.35
N ALA A 12 -2.52 5.31 8.36
CA ALA A 12 -1.56 6.42 8.29
C ALA A 12 -1.73 7.24 7.00
N TRP A 13 -2.12 6.59 5.90
CA TRP A 13 -2.40 7.25 4.63
C TRP A 13 -3.82 7.84 4.53
N GLY A 14 -4.66 7.68 5.55
CA GLY A 14 -6.06 8.12 5.55
C GLY A 14 -6.92 7.37 4.52
N LEU A 15 -6.60 6.09 4.32
CA LEU A 15 -7.21 5.16 3.37
C LEU A 15 -7.79 3.93 4.09
N GLU A 16 -8.13 4.10 5.38
CA GLU A 16 -8.66 3.05 6.24
C GLU A 16 -9.91 2.34 5.69
N GLN A 17 -10.72 3.06 4.89
CA GLN A 17 -11.88 2.51 4.18
C GLN A 17 -11.54 1.39 3.18
N TYR A 18 -10.27 1.22 2.82
CA TYR A 18 -9.79 0.16 1.92
C TYR A 18 -9.16 -1.02 2.67
N ILE A 19 -9.10 -0.99 4.01
CA ILE A 19 -8.50 -2.07 4.80
C ILE A 19 -9.23 -3.38 4.55
N ASP A 20 -10.56 -3.39 4.63
CA ASP A 20 -11.36 -4.58 4.36
C ASP A 20 -11.12 -5.11 2.94
N VAL A 21 -11.00 -4.24 1.95
CA VAL A 21 -10.72 -4.62 0.55
C VAL A 21 -9.35 -5.28 0.43
N PHE A 22 -8.32 -4.66 1.01
CA PHE A 22 -6.96 -5.19 0.96
C PHE A 22 -6.85 -6.52 1.71
N GLN A 23 -7.51 -6.65 2.87
CA GLN A 23 -7.52 -7.90 3.65
C GLN A 23 -8.31 -9.02 2.93
N ASN A 24 -9.46 -8.70 2.34
CA ASN A 24 -10.28 -9.68 1.63
C ASN A 24 -9.58 -10.21 0.37
N GLU A 25 -8.81 -9.36 -0.32
CA GLU A 25 -8.00 -9.75 -1.47
C GLU A 25 -6.65 -10.39 -1.07
N GLY A 26 -6.36 -10.50 0.23
CA GLY A 26 -5.12 -11.09 0.73
C GLY A 26 -3.87 -10.28 0.42
N ILE A 27 -3.99 -8.95 0.27
CA ILE A 27 -2.87 -8.03 0.03
C ILE A 27 -2.08 -7.88 1.33
N ASP A 28 -0.86 -8.42 1.34
CA ASP A 28 0.12 -8.20 2.40
C ASP A 28 1.13 -7.08 2.03
N ILE A 29 2.09 -6.84 2.93
CA ILE A 29 3.18 -5.88 2.75
C ILE A 29 4.01 -6.21 1.48
N THR A 30 4.17 -7.50 1.18
CA THR A 30 4.92 -7.99 0.02
C THR A 30 4.19 -7.66 -1.28
N CYS A 31 2.88 -7.92 -1.32
CA CYS A 31 1.95 -7.56 -2.38
C CYS A 31 1.91 -6.05 -2.59
N LEU A 32 1.97 -5.26 -1.51
CA LEU A 32 2.06 -3.80 -1.58
C LEU A 32 3.30 -3.35 -2.36
N ASN A 33 4.43 -4.04 -2.18
CA ASN A 33 5.65 -3.73 -2.91
C ASN A 33 5.54 -4.03 -4.42
N ILE A 34 4.77 -5.04 -4.83
CA ILE A 34 4.59 -5.44 -6.24
C ILE A 34 3.29 -4.92 -6.89
N LEU A 35 2.48 -4.19 -6.15
CA LEU A 35 1.19 -3.69 -6.59
C LEU A 35 1.36 -2.80 -7.83
N THR A 36 0.70 -3.20 -8.93
CA THR A 36 0.71 -2.47 -10.21
C THR A 36 -0.43 -1.46 -10.27
N GLU A 37 -0.36 -0.51 -11.21
CA GLU A 37 -1.45 0.46 -11.39
C GLU A 37 -2.79 -0.19 -11.73
N ASP A 38 -2.78 -1.28 -12.49
CA ASP A 38 -4.02 -2.00 -12.82
C ASP A 38 -4.62 -2.70 -11.59
N MET A 39 -3.80 -3.35 -10.76
CA MET A 39 -4.27 -3.91 -9.49
C MET A 39 -4.79 -2.82 -8.54
N MET A 40 -4.13 -1.64 -8.49
CA MET A 40 -4.64 -0.50 -7.72
C MET A 40 -5.98 0.03 -8.26
N LYS A 41 -6.28 -0.11 -9.56
CA LYS A 41 -7.60 0.24 -10.13
C LYS A 41 -8.70 -0.68 -9.64
N GLU A 42 -8.41 -1.96 -9.46
CA GLU A 42 -9.37 -2.93 -8.93
C GLU A 42 -9.65 -2.70 -7.44
N LEU A 43 -8.60 -2.45 -6.65
CA LEU A 43 -8.72 -2.21 -5.20
C LEU A 43 -9.34 -0.85 -4.87
N VAL A 44 -8.97 0.19 -5.63
CA VAL A 44 -9.32 1.58 -5.32
C VAL A 44 -9.96 2.22 -6.55
N PRO A 45 -11.29 2.22 -6.69
CA PRO A 45 -11.97 2.77 -7.86
C PRO A 45 -11.92 4.31 -7.96
N LYS A 46 -11.60 5.01 -6.87
CA LYS A 46 -11.49 6.49 -6.85
C LYS A 46 -10.10 6.96 -7.30
N ILE A 47 -10.05 7.74 -8.39
CA ILE A 47 -8.80 8.26 -8.99
C ILE A 47 -7.93 9.01 -7.96
N GLY A 48 -8.51 9.92 -7.17
CA GLY A 48 -7.74 10.70 -6.18
C GLY A 48 -7.12 9.83 -5.09
N HIS A 49 -7.83 8.80 -4.64
CA HIS A 49 -7.32 7.87 -3.64
C HIS A 49 -6.23 6.96 -4.23
N ARG A 50 -6.35 6.55 -5.49
CA ARG A 50 -5.29 5.82 -6.20
C ARG A 50 -4.00 6.61 -6.28
N ALA A 51 -4.08 7.88 -6.68
CA ALA A 51 -2.91 8.74 -6.75
C ALA A 51 -2.22 8.83 -5.38
N LYS A 52 -3.01 8.92 -4.30
CA LYS A 52 -2.51 8.93 -2.94
C LYS A 52 -1.82 7.61 -2.56
N ILE A 53 -2.45 6.45 -2.79
CA ILE A 53 -1.85 5.13 -2.52
C ILE A 53 -0.55 4.97 -3.33
N LYS A 54 -0.57 5.31 -4.62
CA LYS A 54 0.59 5.17 -5.51
C LYS A 54 1.76 5.99 -4.99
N ALA A 55 1.54 7.26 -4.65
CA ALA A 55 2.59 8.13 -4.10
C ALA A 55 3.18 7.58 -2.80
N ASN A 56 2.34 7.09 -1.87
CA ASN A 56 2.81 6.54 -0.60
C ASN A 56 3.54 5.21 -0.77
N VAL A 57 3.06 4.32 -1.65
CA VAL A 57 3.71 3.05 -1.97
C VAL A 57 5.06 3.30 -2.64
N ASP A 58 5.15 4.25 -3.56
CA ASP A 58 6.42 4.61 -4.21
C ASP A 58 7.43 5.24 -3.23
N GLU A 59 6.96 6.02 -2.25
CA GLU A 59 7.81 6.53 -1.18
C GLU A 59 8.29 5.41 -0.25
N TRP A 60 7.39 4.49 0.11
CA TRP A 60 7.71 3.35 0.95
C TRP A 60 8.69 2.38 0.28
N ARG A 61 8.56 2.16 -1.03
CA ARG A 61 9.53 1.42 -1.87
C ARG A 61 10.92 2.01 -1.80
N LYS A 62 11.03 3.34 -1.95
CA LYS A 62 12.33 4.03 -1.86
C LYS A 62 12.98 3.86 -0.48
N LEU A 63 12.18 3.88 0.58
CA LEU A 63 12.68 3.66 1.94
C LEU A 63 13.20 2.23 2.10
N LEU A 64 12.47 1.22 1.61
CA LEU A 64 12.92 -0.17 1.65
C LEU A 64 14.25 -0.38 0.90
N ASP A 65 14.35 0.17 -0.32
CA ASP A 65 15.58 0.07 -1.12
C ASP A 65 16.77 0.70 -0.37
N LEU A 66 16.57 1.86 0.25
CA LEU A 66 17.61 2.53 1.05
C LEU A 66 18.07 1.72 2.27
N THR A 67 17.18 0.89 2.83
CA THR A 67 17.47 0.08 4.03
C THR A 67 18.18 -1.23 3.69
N ASN A 68 18.08 -1.70 2.43
CA ASN A 68 18.72 -2.92 1.95
C ASN A 68 20.16 -2.71 1.46
N ASP A 69 20.61 -1.46 1.31
CA ASP A 69 21.95 -1.07 0.83
C ASP A 69 22.96 -0.75 1.96
N THR A 70 22.68 -1.11 3.22
CA THR A 70 23.59 -0.90 4.38
C THR A 70 23.86 -2.20 5.15
#